data_AF-A0A534ARL3-F1
#
_entry.id   AF-A0A534ARL3-F1
#
_cell.length_a   1.000
_cell.length_b   1.000
_cell.length_c   1.000
_cell.angle_alpha   90.00
_cell.angle_beta   90.00
_cell.angle_gamma   90.00
#
_symmetry.space_group_name_H-M   'P 1'
#
loop_
_entity.id
_entity.type
_entity.pdbx_description
1 polymer ?
#
loop_
_entity_poly.entity_id
_entity_poly.type
_entity_poly.pdbx_seq_one_letter_code
_entity_poly.pdbx_strand_id
1 'polypeptide(L)' 'IVERLATALGKEVRAHFRADRAILGGVVVRVGDRIYDGSVRRKLAVLRRKMLVGD' A
#
# COMPACT_ATOMS: atom_id res chain seq x y z
N ILE A 1 5.89 -8.69 -10.18
CA ILE A 1 4.87 -7.77 -9.61
C ILE A 1 4.23 -6.89 -10.70
N VAL A 2 5.02 -6.23 -11.56
CA VAL A 2 4.50 -5.38 -12.65
C VAL A 2 3.53 -6.13 -13.55
N GLU A 3 3.90 -7.33 -14.01
CA GLU A 3 3.08 -8.16 -14.89
C GLU A 3 1.74 -8.56 -14.22
N ARG A 4 1.78 -9.01 -12.96
CA ARG A 4 0.58 -9.27 -12.16
C ARG A 4 -0.32 -8.04 -11.98
N LEU A 5 0.29 -6.86 -11.80
CA LEU A 5 -0.45 -5.60 -11.70
C LEU A 5 -1.05 -5.20 -13.05
N ALA A 6 -0.35 -5.43 -14.15
CA ALA A 6 -0.85 -5.19 -15.51
C ALA A 6 -2.05 -6.09 -15.83
N THR A 7 -1.98 -7.38 -15.47
CA THR A 7 -3.12 -8.30 -15.57
C THR A 7 -4.29 -7.88 -14.68
N ALA A 8 -4.03 -7.53 -13.42
CA ALA A 8 -5.08 -7.14 -12.48
C ALA A 8 -5.76 -5.80 -12.83
N LEU A 9 -5.02 -4.88 -13.48
CA LEU A 9 -5.54 -3.57 -13.89
C LEU A 9 -6.02 -3.53 -15.34
N GLY A 10 -5.73 -4.57 -16.15
CA GLY A 10 -6.09 -4.64 -17.57
C GLY A 10 -5.45 -3.55 -18.44
N LYS A 11 -4.32 -2.97 -18.01
CA LYS A 11 -3.66 -1.83 -18.67
C LYS A 11 -2.15 -1.97 -18.62
N GLU A 12 -1.46 -1.26 -19.51
CA GLU A 12 0.00 -1.16 -19.50
C GLU A 12 0.46 -0.45 -18.21
N VAL A 13 1.25 -1.12 -17.37
CA VAL A 13 1.68 -0.59 -16.07
C VAL A 13 3.13 -0.13 -16.14
N ARG A 14 3.34 1.18 -16.04
CA ARG A 14 4.66 1.76 -15.79
C ARG A 14 4.89 1.88 -14.29
N ALA A 15 5.60 0.90 -13.73
CA ALA A 15 5.87 0.84 -12.29
C ALA A 15 7.14 1.62 -11.93
N HIS A 16 7.00 2.56 -10.99
CA HIS A 16 8.14 3.24 -10.36
C HIS A 16 8.34 2.68 -8.95
N PHE A 17 9.50 2.10 -8.69
CA PHE A 17 9.85 1.56 -7.40
C PHE A 17 10.70 2.57 -6.62
N ARG A 18 10.29 2.89 -5.40
CA ARG A 18 11.05 3.71 -4.46
C ARG A 18 11.05 3.05 -3.10
N ALA A 19 12.22 2.93 -2.49
CA ALA A 19 12.32 2.51 -1.10
C ALA A 19 11.93 3.68 -0.18
N ASP A 20 10.95 3.44 0.69
CA ASP A 20 10.54 4.38 1.73
C ASP A 20 10.80 3.74 3.10
N ARG A 21 11.72 4.32 3.88
CA ARG A 21 12.02 3.82 5.24
C ARG A 21 10.88 4.13 6.22
N ALA A 22 10.02 5.11 5.92
CA ALA A 22 8.93 5.51 6.80
C ALA A 22 7.79 4.49 6.86
N ILE A 23 7.66 3.56 5.91
CA ILE A 23 6.61 2.52 5.94
C ILE A 23 6.97 1.35 6.86
N LEU A 24 8.23 1.27 7.34
CA LEU A 24 8.84 0.20 8.13
C LEU A 24 8.87 -1.18 7.46
N GLY A 25 7.89 -1.48 6.61
CA GLY A 25 7.78 -2.68 5.79
C GLY A 25 6.45 -2.72 5.04
N GLY A 26 6.30 -3.70 4.15
CA GLY A 26 5.13 -3.83 3.27
C GLY A 26 5.29 -3.04 1.97
N VAL A 27 4.17 -2.72 1.31
CA VAL A 27 4.16 -2.06 0.01
C VAL A 27 3.07 -1.00 -0.05
N VAL A 28 3.36 0.11 -0.72
CA VAL A 28 2.37 1.13 -1.08
C VAL A 28 2.34 1.21 -2.59
N VAL A 29 1.17 1.01 -3.19
CA VAL A 29 0.97 1.04 -4.64
C VAL A 29 0.04 2.20 -4.97
N ARG A 30 0.47 3.09 -5.87
CA ARG A 30 -0.37 4.16 -6.41
C ARG A 30 -0.71 3.85 -7.86
N VAL A 31 -1.99 3.85 -8.19
CA VAL A 31 -2.52 3.60 -9.54
C VAL A 31 -3.44 4.76 -9.90
N GLY A 32 -2.96 5.71 -10.72
CA GLY A 32 -3.65 6.98 -10.95
C GLY A 32 -3.91 7.70 -9.62
N ASP A 33 -5.19 7.97 -9.32
CA ASP A 33 -5.62 8.64 -8.08
C ASP A 33 -5.86 7.67 -6.91
N ARG A 34 -5.77 6.36 -7.13
CA ARG A 34 -6.03 5.34 -6.09
C ARG A 34 -4.72 4.93 -5.42
N ILE A 35 -4.71 4.99 -4.09
CA ILE A 35 -3.58 4.54 -3.27
C ILE A 35 -4.00 3.28 -2.50
N TYR A 36 -3.26 2.21 -2.74
CA TYR A 36 -3.33 0.97 -2.00
C TYR A 36 -2.17 0.93 -1.01
N ASP A 37 -2.47 1.19 0.26
CA ASP A 37 -1.47 1.20 1.33
C ASP A 37 -1.51 -0.12 2.12
N GLY A 38 -0.60 -1.03 1.77
CA GLY A 38 -0.34 -2.28 2.48
C GLY A 38 0.80 -2.18 3.48
N SER A 39 1.20 -0.98 3.89
CA SER A 39 2.33 -0.79 4.80
C SER A 39 2.04 -1.29 6.22
N VAL A 40 3.10 -1.74 6.89
CA VAL A 40 3.05 -2.11 8.31
C VAL A 40 2.67 -0.90 9.16
N ARG A 41 3.19 0.30 8.82
CA ARG A 41 2.80 1.57 9.44
C ARG A 41 1.27 1.75 9.45
N ARG A 42 0.60 1.55 8.31
CA ARG A 42 -0.86 1.69 8.21
C ARG A 42 -1.58 0.67 9.09
N LYS A 43 -1.14 -0.59 9.09
CA LYS A 43 -1.72 -1.65 9.94
C LYS A 43 -1.63 -1.31 11.43
N LEU A 44 -0.46 -0.87 11.89
CA LEU A 44 -0.27 -0.44 13.28
C LEU A 44 -1.13 0.78 13.64
N ALA A 45 -1.25 1.75 12.74
CA ALA A 45 -2.12 2.91 12.95
C ALA A 45 -3.61 2.53 13.07
N VAL A 46 -4.06 1.55 12.27
CA VAL A 46 -5.43 1.00 12.37
C VAL A 46 -5.61 0.28 13.71
N LEU A 47 -4.67 -0.57 14.11
CA LEU A 47 -4.71 -1.29 15.39
C LEU A 47 -4.78 -0.31 16.56
N ARG A 48 -3.89 0.70 16.59
CA ARG A 48 -3.89 1.74 17.61
C ARG A 48 -5.23 2.47 17.70
N ARG A 49 -5.85 2.80 16.55
CA ARG A 49 -7.18 3.41 16.54
C ARG A 49 -8.24 2.48 17.15
N LYS A 50 -8.25 1.19 16.81
CA LYS A 50 -9.17 0.21 17.40
C LYS A 50 -9.01 0.13 18.91
N MET A 51 -7.77 0.12 19.40
CA MET A 51 -7.48 0.08 20.84
C MET A 51 -7.88 1.37 21.58
N LEU A 52 -7.87 2.52 20.91
CA LEU A 52 -8.31 3.79 21.48
C LEU A 52 -9.83 3.99 21.43
N VAL A 53 -10.51 3.35 20.47
CA VAL A 53 -11.95 3.45 20.30
C VAL A 53 -12.69 2.48 21.23
N GLY A 54 -12.04 1.41 21.70
CA GLY A 54 -12.59 0.50 22.71
C GLY A 54 -13.85 -0.20 22.23
N ASP A 55 -13.68 -1.33 21.51
CA ASP A 55 -14.74 -2.34 21.41
C ASP A 55 -14.70 -3.25 22.64
#